data_AF-A0A8C4W299-F1
#
_entry.id   AF-A0A8C4W299-F1
#
_cell.length_a   1.000
_cell.length_b   1.000
_cell.length_c   1.000
_cell.angle_alpha   90.00
_cell.angle_beta   90.00
_cell.angle_gamma   90.00
#
_symmetry.space_group_name_H-M   'P 1'
#
loop_
_entity.id
_entity.type
_entity.pdbx_description
1 polymer ?
#
loop_
_entity_poly.entity_id
_entity_poly.type
_entity_poly.pdbx_seq_one_letter_code
_entity_poly.pdbx_strand_id
1 'polypeptide(L)' 'MSGKVNIKLAELKQECLARGLEVKGNKQDLINRLQAYLDEHGG' A
#
# COMPACT_ATOMS: atom_id res chain seq x y z
N MET A 1 11.74 -15.16 12.64
CA MET A 1 11.17 -15.25 11.28
C MET A 1 10.97 -13.84 10.77
N SER A 2 11.46 -13.48 9.58
CA SER A 2 10.91 -12.37 8.79
C SER A 2 11.55 -12.39 7.41
N GLY A 3 11.07 -13.30 6.56
CA GLY A 3 11.27 -13.17 5.13
C GLY A 3 10.58 -11.88 4.70
N LYS A 4 11.34 -10.93 4.15
CA LYS A 4 10.78 -9.72 3.54
C LYS A 4 9.83 -10.17 2.43
N VAL A 5 8.53 -10.09 2.68
CA VAL A 5 7.51 -10.22 1.65
C VAL A 5 7.70 -9.03 0.72
N ASN A 6 8.39 -9.25 -0.40
CA ASN A 6 8.56 -8.24 -1.43
C ASN A 6 7.22 -8.07 -2.15
N ILE A 7 6.32 -7.28 -1.57
CA ILE A 7 5.07 -6.93 -2.22
C ILE A 7 5.39 -6.25 -3.54
N LYS A 8 4.92 -6.83 -4.63
CA LYS A 8 5.14 -6.30 -5.98
C LYS A 8 4.37 -5.00 -6.14
N LEU A 9 4.85 -4.11 -7.01
CA LEU A 9 4.14 -2.85 -7.31
C LEU A 9 2.68 -3.09 -7.72
N ALA A 10 2.41 -4.20 -8.41
CA ALA A 10 1.06 -4.61 -8.80
C ALA A 10 0.15 -4.88 -7.59
N GLU A 11 0.64 -5.60 -6.57
CA GLU A 11 -0.12 -5.87 -5.35
C GLU A 11 -0.40 -4.57 -4.56
N LEU A 12 0.58 -3.67 -4.44
CA LEU A 12 0.37 -2.36 -3.79
C LEU A 12 -0.72 -1.56 -4.50
N LYS A 13 -0.75 -1.59 -5.84
CA LYS A 13 -1.82 -0.96 -6.61
C LYS A 13 -3.16 -1.62 -6.33
N GLN A 14 -3.23 -2.95 -6.29
CA GLN A 14 -4.46 -3.66 -5.98
C GLN A 14 -4.98 -3.36 -4.57
N GLU A 15 -4.11 -3.33 -3.55
CA GLU A 15 -4.52 -2.96 -2.20
C GLU A 15 -5.02 -1.52 -2.12
N CYS A 16 -4.32 -0.57 -2.78
CA CYS A 16 -4.80 0.80 -2.89
C CYS A 16 -6.20 0.83 -3.53
N LEU A 17 -6.38 0.19 -4.70
CA LEU A 17 -7.66 0.13 -5.40
C LEU A 17 -8.78 -0.49 -4.55
N ALA A 18 -8.50 -1.61 -3.87
CA ALA A 18 -9.46 -2.31 -3.03
C ALA A 18 -9.92 -1.46 -1.84
N ARG A 19 -9.04 -0.58 -1.33
CA ARG A 19 -9.32 0.37 -0.25
C ARG A 19 -9.87 1.71 -0.76
N GLY A 20 -10.02 1.88 -2.08
CA GLY A 20 -10.46 3.13 -2.69
C GLY A 20 -9.40 4.25 -2.72
N LEU A 21 -8.13 3.90 -2.49
CA LEU A 21 -6.99 4.81 -2.54
C LEU A 21 -6.49 5.00 -3.97
N GLU A 22 -6.00 6.19 -4.26
CA GLU A 22 -5.49 6.48 -5.59
C GLU A 22 -4.15 5.75 -5.88
N VAL A 23 -4.06 5.12 -7.05
CA VAL A 23 -2.95 4.26 -7.49
C VAL A 23 -1.91 4.95 -8.39
N LYS A 24 -1.92 6.28 -8.42
CA LYS A 24 -0.96 7.08 -9.18
C LYS A 24 0.35 7.24 -8.39
N GLY A 25 1.46 7.40 -9.11
CA GLY A 25 2.80 7.55 -8.53
C GLY A 25 3.62 6.26 -8.54
N ASN A 26 4.77 6.31 -7.86
CA ASN A 26 5.73 5.21 -7.80
C ASN A 26 5.39 4.24 -6.67
N LYS A 27 6.16 3.15 -6.56
CA LYS A 27 6.00 2.16 -5.47
C LYS A 27 5.94 2.82 -4.09
N GLN A 28 6.80 3.82 -3.87
CA GLN A 28 6.89 4.51 -2.58
C GLN A 28 5.64 5.34 -2.26
N ASP A 29 5.06 6.03 -3.24
CA ASP A 29 3.79 6.76 -3.07
C ASP A 29 2.68 5.82 -2.59
N LEU A 30 2.56 4.66 -3.25
CA LEU A 30 1.54 3.68 -2.90
C LEU A 30 1.76 3.11 -1.50
N ILE A 31 3.01 2.81 -1.14
CA ILE A 31 3.35 2.35 0.22
C ILE A 31 2.97 3.41 1.23
N ASN A 32 3.41 4.66 1.05
CA ASN A 32 3.14 5.74 1.99
C ASN A 32 1.63 5.98 2.15
N ARG A 33 0.88 5.93 1.05
CA ARG A 33 -0.58 6.10 1.05
C ARG A 33 -1.30 4.96 1.77
N LEU A 34 -0.88 3.72 1.53
CA LEU A 34 -1.39 2.56 2.28
C LEU A 34 -1.05 2.66 3.75
N GLN A 35 0.17 3.05 4.08
CA GLN A 35 0.61 3.17 5.46
C GLN A 35 -0.18 4.25 6.21
N ALA A 36 -0.37 5.42 5.60
CA ALA A 36 -1.19 6.49 6.16
C ALA A 36 -2.65 6.05 6.36
N TYR A 37 -3.24 5.36 5.37
CA TYR A 37 -4.58 4.82 5.49
C TYR A 37 -4.70 3.80 6.63
N LEU A 38 -3.71 2.91 6.79
CA LEU A 38 -3.68 1.92 7.87
C LEU A 38 -3.49 2.57 9.24
N ASP A 39 -2.73 3.66 9.33
CA ASP A 39 -2.52 4.41 10.57
C ASP A 39 -3.81 5.13 11.00
N GLU A 40 -4.51 5.77 10.06
CA GLU A 40 -5.75 6.51 10.35
C GLU A 40 -7.00 5.62 10.55
N HIS A 41 -7.07 4.46 9.89
CA HIS A 41 -8.23 3.55 9.96
C HIS A 41 -8.00 2.26 10.76
N GLY A 42 -6.76 1.99 11.17
CA GLY A 42 -6.37 0.77 11.90
C GLY A 42 -6.17 0.95 13.41
N GLY A 43 -6.49 2.14 13.95
CA GLY A 43 -6.53 2.45 15.38
C GLY A 43 -7.83 2.05 16.05
#